data_AF-A0A8S3V9M8-F1
#
_entry.id   AF-A0A8S3V9M8-F1
#
_cell.length_a   1.000
_cell.length_b   1.000
_cell.length_c   1.000
_cell.angle_alpha   90.00
_cell.angle_beta   90.00
_cell.angle_gamma   90.00
#
_symmetry.space_group_name_H-M   'P 1'
#
loop_
_entity.id
_entity.type
_entity.pdbx_description
1 polymer ?
#
loop_
_entity_poly.entity_id
_entity_poly.type
_entity_poly.pdbx_seq_one_letter_code
_entity_poly.pdbx_strand_id
1 'polypeptide(L)'
;MSEVRITLNPNQASKMLEVLSAFPSFKRPTDLPDLLEMGKSRAEIQKAYRDRKKEKDGNAYLQKERERVKRYYVDTSALSKKKLEQRRTKIRQCMAKKRAKDKVPQNDKDEVPECSTRSNTQQQQQPPMLVKLNFPLKSRSKIQTRKRTSRAVAKANYKINKMTQKIQELKRRNWTITKRLQRRMARENKDNKNNLEKTITSPMRKANQDLREANLSPTKYPDLQKKLTYHNCLISEIKESVSHEKNKFPVLQVITGKAIRDHKCIRRLSYDIKVNRKQLMKIKSKREKEKKENPHEGCKRRSSFKSISLSREGR
;
A
#
# COMPACT_ATOMS: atom_id res chain seq x y z
N MET A 1 0.15 -51.65 16.48
CA MET A 1 1.10 -50.96 15.59
C MET A 1 1.85 -52.04 14.82
N SER A 2 1.34 -52.46 13.66
CA SER A 2 1.90 -53.56 12.86
C SER A 2 2.77 -52.98 11.75
N GLU A 3 4.07 -53.20 11.83
CA GLU A 3 5.03 -52.80 10.79
C GLU A 3 4.87 -53.71 9.56
N VAL A 4 4.44 -53.12 8.45
CA VAL A 4 4.42 -53.79 7.14
C VAL A 4 5.78 -53.55 6.49
N ARG A 5 6.65 -54.57 6.50
CA ARG A 5 7.93 -54.54 5.76
C ARG A 5 7.69 -55.00 4.32
N ILE A 6 7.77 -54.06 3.39
CA ILE A 6 7.71 -54.34 1.95
C ILE A 6 9.12 -54.72 1.50
N THR A 7 9.35 -56.00 1.24
CA THR A 7 10.59 -56.50 0.64
C THR A 7 10.53 -56.29 -0.87
N LEU A 8 11.23 -55.26 -1.38
CA LEU A 8 11.41 -55.06 -2.81
C LEU A 8 12.56 -55.93 -3.32
N ASN A 9 12.35 -56.52 -4.49
CA ASN A 9 13.28 -57.40 -5.17
C ASN A 9 14.51 -56.59 -5.64
N PRO A 10 15.76 -56.97 -5.30
CA PRO A 10 16.96 -56.16 -5.52
C PRO A 10 17.16 -55.72 -6.98
N ASN A 11 16.70 -56.53 -7.95
CA ASN A 11 16.81 -56.21 -9.37
C ASN A 11 15.88 -55.06 -9.83
N GLN A 12 14.82 -54.75 -9.08
CA GLN A 12 13.95 -53.61 -9.38
C GLN A 12 14.50 -52.29 -8.81
N ALA A 13 15.24 -52.36 -7.69
CA ALA A 13 15.85 -51.19 -7.07
C ALA A 13 16.93 -50.56 -7.96
N SER A 14 17.76 -51.39 -8.61
CA SER A 14 18.82 -50.91 -9.51
C SER A 14 18.26 -50.21 -10.75
N LYS A 15 17.18 -50.73 -11.36
CA LYS A 15 16.52 -50.08 -12.50
C LYS A 15 15.87 -48.75 -12.15
N MET A 16 15.34 -48.59 -10.94
CA MET A 16 14.79 -47.31 -10.48
C MET A 16 15.88 -46.26 -10.26
N LEU A 17 17.06 -46.66 -9.76
CA LEU A 17 18.20 -45.75 -9.59
C LEU A 17 18.79 -45.30 -10.94
N GLU A 18 18.81 -46.18 -11.94
CA GLU A 18 19.32 -45.86 -13.28
C GLU A 18 18.43 -44.80 -13.99
N VAL A 19 17.09 -44.94 -13.88
CA VAL A 19 16.13 -43.96 -14.44
C VAL A 19 16.23 -42.59 -13.75
N LEU A 20 16.53 -42.55 -12.45
CA LEU A 20 16.71 -41.29 -11.72
C LEU A 20 18.03 -40.59 -12.06
N SER A 21 19.05 -41.33 -12.49
CA SER A 21 20.35 -40.77 -12.92
C SER A 21 20.32 -40.19 -14.35
N ALA A 22 19.34 -40.57 -15.16
CA ALA A 22 19.17 -40.11 -16.53
C ALA A 22 18.41 -38.77 -16.67
N PHE A 23 17.92 -38.19 -15.57
CA PHE A 23 17.33 -36.85 -15.62
C PHE A 23 18.42 -35.79 -15.71
N PRO A 24 18.54 -35.05 -16.83
CA PRO A 24 19.51 -33.97 -16.93
C PRO A 24 19.24 -32.99 -15.79
N SER A 25 20.25 -32.76 -14.96
CA SER A 25 20.21 -31.83 -13.84
C SER A 25 19.63 -30.52 -14.34
N PHE A 26 18.39 -30.23 -13.94
CA PHE A 26 17.70 -28.99 -14.28
C PHE A 26 18.43 -27.87 -13.54
N LYS A 27 19.51 -27.36 -14.16
CA LYS A 27 20.20 -26.15 -13.71
C LYS A 27 19.13 -25.07 -13.74
N ARG A 28 18.61 -24.72 -12.56
CA ARG A 28 17.73 -23.56 -12.43
C ARG A 28 18.51 -22.37 -12.97
N PRO A 29 17.99 -21.64 -13.97
CA PRO A 29 18.66 -20.44 -14.43
C PRO A 29 18.68 -19.45 -13.27
N THR A 30 19.83 -19.33 -12.61
CA THR A 30 20.08 -18.34 -11.55
C THR A 30 20.36 -16.95 -12.11
N ASP A 31 20.30 -16.78 -13.43
CA ASP A 31 20.54 -15.51 -14.11
C ASP A 31 19.22 -14.79 -14.44
N LEU A 32 18.31 -14.75 -13.46
CA LEU A 32 17.30 -13.70 -13.43
C LEU A 32 17.93 -12.54 -12.65
N PRO A 33 18.33 -11.43 -13.32
CA PRO A 33 18.94 -10.31 -12.64
C PRO A 33 17.99 -9.83 -11.56
N ASP A 34 18.53 -9.79 -10.36
CA ASP A 34 17.92 -9.34 -9.12
C ASP A 34 17.49 -7.86 -9.29
N LEU A 35 16.37 -7.63 -9.96
CA LEU A 35 15.71 -6.33 -10.12
C LEU A 35 14.96 -5.92 -8.84
N LEU A 36 15.54 -6.26 -7.69
CA LEU A 36 15.32 -5.56 -6.41
C LEU A 36 16.18 -4.29 -6.38
N GLU A 37 16.07 -3.49 -7.43
CA GLU A 37 16.74 -2.21 -7.55
C GLU A 37 15.96 -1.19 -6.70
N MET A 38 16.46 -0.95 -5.48
CA MET A 38 16.37 0.30 -4.72
C MET A 38 15.27 1.26 -5.23
N GLY A 39 14.08 1.15 -4.64
CA GLY A 39 12.82 1.82 -5.03
C GLY A 39 12.94 3.10 -5.87
N LYS A 40 13.18 2.94 -7.18
CA LYS A 40 13.13 4.03 -8.15
C LYS A 40 11.77 4.70 -8.04
N SER A 41 11.76 6.03 -8.08
CA SER A 41 10.51 6.77 -8.04
C SER A 41 9.62 6.33 -9.21
N ARG A 42 8.29 6.35 -9.03
CA ARG A 42 7.35 5.96 -10.10
C ARG A 42 7.60 6.73 -11.40
N ALA A 43 8.05 7.98 -11.31
CA ALA A 43 8.44 8.80 -12.45
C ALA A 43 9.70 8.25 -13.16
N GLU A 44 10.69 7.77 -12.41
CA GLU A 44 11.93 7.18 -12.94
C GLU A 44 11.67 5.83 -13.59
N ILE A 45 10.82 4.98 -12.99
CA ILE A 45 10.38 3.71 -13.59
C ILE A 45 9.68 3.98 -14.93
N GLN A 46 8.78 4.96 -14.97
CA GLN A 46 8.10 5.35 -16.20
C GLN A 46 9.07 5.93 -17.24
N LYS A 47 10.07 6.71 -16.82
CA LYS A 47 11.10 7.23 -17.71
C LYS A 47 11.89 6.09 -18.36
N ALA A 48 12.42 5.16 -17.55
CA ALA A 48 13.16 3.99 -18.04
C ALA A 48 12.31 3.08 -18.94
N TYR A 49 11.00 2.97 -18.69
CA TYR A 49 10.09 2.27 -19.59
C TYR A 49 9.97 2.97 -20.95
N ARG A 50 9.78 4.30 -20.96
CA ARG A 50 9.68 5.07 -22.21
C ARG A 50 10.97 5.04 -23.01
N ASP A 51 12.12 5.10 -22.34
CA ASP A 51 13.42 5.08 -23.00
C ASP A 51 13.67 3.72 -23.67
N ARG A 52 13.40 2.60 -22.98
CA ARG A 52 13.44 1.25 -23.59
C ARG A 52 12.47 1.11 -24.77
N LYS A 53 11.29 1.72 -24.68
CA LYS A 53 10.29 1.67 -25.75
C LYS A 53 10.66 2.53 -26.95
N LYS A 54 11.30 3.68 -26.74
CA LYS A 54 11.87 4.50 -27.82
C LYS A 54 12.98 3.76 -28.55
N GLU A 55 13.84 3.06 -27.83
CA GLU A 55 14.94 2.29 -28.41
C GLU A 55 14.45 1.08 -29.21
N LYS A 56 13.41 0.38 -28.71
CA LYS A 56 12.83 -0.79 -29.38
C LYS A 56 11.96 -0.45 -30.60
N ASP A 57 11.06 0.52 -30.46
CA ASP A 57 10.02 0.80 -31.46
C ASP A 57 10.35 2.05 -32.31
N GLY A 58 11.42 2.80 -31.96
CA GLY A 58 11.98 3.90 -32.74
C GLY A 58 10.96 4.97 -33.16
N ASN A 59 10.86 5.19 -34.48
CA ASN A 59 9.99 6.18 -35.10
C ASN A 59 8.50 5.94 -34.84
N ALA A 60 8.06 4.69 -34.72
CA ALA A 60 6.66 4.35 -34.43
C ALA A 60 6.24 4.78 -33.02
N TYR A 61 7.16 4.71 -32.05
CA TYR A 61 6.92 5.24 -30.70
C TYR A 61 6.81 6.77 -30.71
N LEU A 62 7.68 7.45 -31.45
CA LEU A 62 7.65 8.91 -31.56
C LEU A 62 6.37 9.42 -32.21
N GLN A 63 5.85 8.73 -33.23
CA GLN A 63 4.56 9.06 -33.85
C GLN A 63 3.40 8.91 -32.87
N LYS A 64 3.31 7.77 -32.15
CA LYS A 64 2.28 7.56 -31.11
C LYS A 64 2.37 8.59 -29.99
N GLU A 65 3.58 8.99 -29.60
CA GLU A 65 3.78 10.01 -28.58
C GLU A 65 3.40 11.41 -29.08
N ARG A 66 3.68 11.75 -30.35
CA ARG A 66 3.21 12.99 -30.98
C ARG A 66 1.69 13.05 -31.01
N GLU A 67 1.02 11.96 -31.40
CA GLU A 67 -0.44 11.87 -31.37
C GLU A 67 -1.01 11.99 -29.96
N ARG A 68 -0.40 11.31 -28.98
CA ARG A 68 -0.80 11.40 -27.58
C ARG A 68 -0.68 12.83 -27.07
N VAL A 69 0.42 13.51 -27.36
CA VAL A 69 0.63 14.92 -26.97
C VAL A 69 -0.39 15.81 -27.69
N LYS A 70 -0.62 15.62 -28.99
CA LYS A 70 -1.59 16.38 -29.79
C LYS A 70 -3.02 16.28 -29.22
N ARG A 71 -3.42 15.15 -28.63
CA ARG A 71 -4.74 15.00 -27.96
C ARG A 71 -4.92 15.91 -26.74
N TYR A 72 -3.85 16.20 -26.01
CA TYR A 72 -3.91 16.98 -24.75
C TYR A 72 -3.36 18.40 -24.89
N TYR A 73 -2.61 18.65 -25.95
CA TYR A 73 -2.02 19.94 -26.24
C TYR A 73 -3.01 20.78 -27.05
N VAL A 74 -3.44 21.89 -26.45
CA VAL A 74 -4.28 22.90 -27.09
C VAL A 74 -3.46 24.17 -27.22
N ASP A 75 -3.31 24.63 -28.46
CA ASP A 75 -2.59 25.86 -28.79
C ASP A 75 -3.23 27.06 -28.11
N THR A 76 -2.40 28.03 -27.74
CA THR A 76 -2.87 29.24 -27.06
C THR A 76 -3.74 30.11 -27.95
N SER A 77 -3.53 30.07 -29.27
CA SER A 77 -4.36 30.77 -30.26
C SER A 77 -5.79 30.21 -30.31
N ALA A 78 -5.96 28.91 -30.07
CA ALA A 78 -7.26 28.25 -30.08
C ALA A 78 -8.07 28.42 -28.77
N LEU A 79 -7.51 29.12 -27.77
CA LEU A 79 -8.15 29.34 -26.48
C LEU A 79 -8.80 30.72 -26.41
N SER A 80 -10.07 30.77 -25.98
CA SER A 80 -10.73 32.02 -25.60
C SER A 80 -9.93 32.77 -24.51
N LYS A 81 -9.98 34.11 -24.54
CA LYS A 81 -9.31 35.01 -23.57
C LYS A 81 -9.55 34.58 -22.11
N LYS A 82 -10.78 34.19 -21.77
CA LYS A 82 -11.15 33.70 -20.42
C LYS A 82 -10.40 32.42 -20.04
N LYS A 83 -10.26 31.45 -20.96
CA LYS A 83 -9.52 30.20 -20.72
C LYS A 83 -8.01 30.44 -20.64
N LEU A 84 -7.49 31.36 -21.44
CA LEU A 84 -6.08 31.78 -21.36
C LEU A 84 -5.75 32.37 -20.00
N GLU A 85 -6.61 33.24 -19.48
CA GLU A 85 -6.45 33.84 -18.16
C GLU A 85 -6.49 32.79 -17.05
N GLN A 86 -7.47 31.87 -17.09
CA GLN A 86 -7.52 30.73 -16.15
C GLN A 86 -6.26 29.84 -16.20
N ARG A 87 -5.68 29.65 -17.38
CA ARG A 87 -4.41 28.91 -17.54
C ARG A 87 -3.25 29.68 -16.91
N ARG A 88 -3.18 31.00 -17.15
CA ARG A 88 -2.16 31.89 -16.55
C ARG A 88 -2.26 31.95 -15.03
N THR A 89 -3.46 32.03 -14.46
CA THR A 89 -3.66 32.06 -13.01
C THR A 89 -3.25 30.74 -12.36
N LYS A 90 -3.65 29.59 -12.92
CA LYS A 90 -3.20 28.27 -12.44
C LYS A 90 -1.68 28.13 -12.46
N ILE A 91 -1.01 28.60 -13.52
CA ILE A 91 0.46 28.58 -13.61
C ILE A 91 1.07 29.48 -12.53
N ARG A 92 0.57 30.72 -12.37
CA ARG A 92 1.04 31.63 -11.31
C ARG A 92 0.90 31.01 -9.92
N GLN A 93 -0.23 30.40 -9.61
CA GLN A 93 -0.47 29.72 -8.33
C GLN A 93 0.47 28.53 -8.11
N CYS A 94 0.70 27.70 -9.14
CA CYS A 94 1.64 26.59 -9.04
C CYS A 94 3.08 27.08 -8.78
N MET A 95 3.51 28.12 -9.49
CA MET A 95 4.83 28.72 -9.31
C MET A 95 4.98 29.41 -7.95
N ALA A 96 3.93 30.08 -7.45
CA ALA A 96 3.91 30.67 -6.12
C ALA A 96 4.04 29.60 -5.03
N LYS A 97 3.28 28.49 -5.13
CA LYS A 97 3.39 27.35 -4.20
C LYS A 97 4.78 26.71 -4.24
N LYS A 98 5.38 26.58 -5.41
CA LYS A 98 6.75 26.08 -5.56
C LYS A 98 7.75 27.00 -4.87
N ARG A 99 7.69 28.31 -5.15
CA ARG A 99 8.55 29.31 -4.50
C ARG A 99 8.36 29.35 -2.98
N ALA A 100 7.13 29.18 -2.49
CA ALA A 100 6.86 29.09 -1.05
C ALA A 100 7.53 27.85 -0.43
N LYS A 101 7.42 26.69 -1.08
CA LYS A 101 8.13 25.48 -0.65
C LYS A 101 9.66 25.64 -0.68
N ASP A 102 10.19 26.31 -1.69
CA ASP A 102 11.62 26.54 -1.84
C ASP A 102 12.14 27.60 -0.83
N LYS A 103 11.26 28.46 -0.28
CA LYS A 103 11.58 29.50 0.71
C LYS A 103 11.40 29.08 2.17
N VAL A 104 10.75 27.95 2.46
CA VAL A 104 10.65 27.42 3.83
C VAL A 104 11.90 26.58 4.09
N PRO A 105 12.92 27.08 4.83
CA PRO A 105 13.91 26.18 5.41
C PRO A 105 13.20 25.21 6.35
N GLN A 106 13.59 23.94 6.30
CA GLN A 106 13.00 22.85 7.11
C GLN A 106 13.35 22.97 8.61
N ASN A 107 12.95 24.04 9.29
CA ASN A 107 13.26 24.24 10.72
C ASN A 107 12.12 23.86 11.68
N ASP A 108 10.89 23.66 11.22
CA ASP A 108 9.78 23.48 12.17
C ASP A 108 9.23 22.05 12.16
N LYS A 109 9.97 21.08 12.69
CA LYS A 109 9.44 19.77 13.17
C LYS A 109 10.27 19.14 14.31
N ASP A 110 10.85 19.94 15.18
CA ASP A 110 11.37 19.48 16.46
C ASP A 110 10.50 20.06 17.59
N GLU A 111 9.25 19.58 17.71
CA GLU A 111 8.51 19.65 18.98
C GLU A 111 8.66 18.29 19.65
N VAL A 112 9.70 18.18 20.48
CA VAL A 112 9.84 17.15 21.50
C VAL A 112 9.27 17.74 22.80
N PRO A 113 8.48 16.99 23.59
CA PRO A 113 7.91 17.52 24.82
C PRO A 113 9.00 17.78 25.87
N GLU A 114 8.77 18.82 26.65
CA GLU A 114 9.59 19.36 27.74
C GLU A 114 10.26 18.33 28.63
N CYS A 115 11.53 18.58 28.97
CA CYS A 115 12.06 18.23 30.28
C CYS A 115 12.65 19.49 30.92
N SER A 116 11.95 19.95 31.95
CA SER A 116 12.31 20.99 32.90
C SER A 116 13.70 20.76 33.50
N THR A 117 14.57 21.77 33.44
CA THR A 117 15.38 22.12 34.61
C THR A 117 15.66 23.62 34.61
N ARG A 118 15.17 24.27 35.68
CA ARG A 118 15.41 25.65 36.06
C ARG A 118 16.89 26.00 36.09
N SER A 119 17.22 27.17 35.57
CA SER A 119 18.14 28.09 36.24
C SER A 119 17.77 29.53 35.88
N ASN A 120 17.31 30.25 36.91
CA ASN A 120 17.09 31.68 36.93
C ASN A 120 18.39 32.43 36.61
N THR A 121 18.35 33.34 35.65
CA THR A 121 19.15 34.56 35.73
C THR A 121 18.39 35.68 35.03
N GLN A 122 17.76 36.54 35.83
CA GLN A 122 17.19 37.80 35.38
C GLN A 122 18.34 38.69 34.90
N GLN A 123 18.50 38.86 33.59
CA GLN A 123 19.18 40.02 33.04
C GLN A 123 18.10 40.92 32.45
N GLN A 124 17.92 42.07 33.10
CA GLN A 124 17.15 43.20 32.58
C GLN A 124 17.74 43.61 31.23
N GLN A 125 17.08 43.23 30.14
CA GLN A 125 17.43 43.71 28.81
C GLN A 125 16.87 45.12 28.66
N GLN A 126 17.73 46.13 28.83
CA GLN A 126 17.43 47.46 28.30
C GLN A 126 17.26 47.38 26.78
N PRO A 127 16.34 48.16 26.19
CA PRO A 127 16.20 48.20 24.75
C PRO A 127 17.52 48.65 24.11
N PRO A 128 18.01 47.99 23.05
CA PRO A 128 19.26 48.36 22.43
C PRO A 128 19.17 49.79 21.87
N MET A 129 20.10 50.64 22.27
CA MET A 129 20.24 52.01 21.79
C MET A 129 20.45 52.00 20.28
N LEU A 130 19.45 52.43 19.51
CA LEU A 130 19.53 52.53 18.05
C LEU A 130 20.33 53.78 17.66
N VAL A 131 21.65 53.64 17.52
CA VAL A 131 22.50 54.68 16.95
C VAL A 131 22.31 54.69 15.43
N LYS A 132 21.59 55.69 14.93
CA LYS A 132 21.36 55.90 13.49
C LYS A 132 22.60 56.54 12.87
N LEU A 133 23.55 55.71 12.45
CA LEU A 133 24.72 56.16 11.70
C LEU A 133 24.32 56.49 10.25
N ASN A 134 24.32 57.77 9.91
CA ASN A 134 24.12 58.24 8.55
C ASN A 134 25.42 58.04 7.75
N PHE A 135 25.58 56.86 7.15
CA PHE A 135 26.64 56.65 6.17
C PHE A 135 26.24 57.30 4.84
N PRO A 136 27.02 58.24 4.30
CA PRO A 136 26.78 58.77 2.96
C PRO A 136 27.04 57.65 1.95
N LEU A 137 25.97 57.02 1.45
CA LEU A 137 26.02 56.06 0.37
C LEU A 137 26.36 56.81 -0.92
N LYS A 138 27.66 57.02 -1.17
CA LYS A 138 28.16 57.53 -2.45
C LYS A 138 27.77 56.54 -3.56
N SER A 139 26.90 57.03 -4.44
CA SER A 139 26.59 56.60 -5.82
C SER A 139 26.52 55.10 -6.16
N ARG A 140 25.36 54.71 -6.70
CA ARG A 140 25.03 53.40 -7.29
C ARG A 140 25.77 53.11 -8.60
N SER A 141 27.09 53.00 -8.60
CA SER A 141 27.81 52.47 -9.77
C SER A 141 28.92 51.51 -9.38
N LYS A 142 29.07 50.47 -10.23
CA LYS A 142 30.04 49.36 -10.18
C LYS A 142 29.56 48.14 -9.38
N ILE A 143 29.04 47.17 -10.13
CA ILE A 143 29.06 45.72 -9.91
C ILE A 143 29.59 45.35 -8.52
N GLN A 144 28.68 45.10 -7.57
CA GLN A 144 29.04 44.41 -6.33
C GLN A 144 29.52 43.00 -6.71
N THR A 145 30.82 42.85 -6.93
CA THR A 145 31.45 41.54 -7.01
C THR A 145 31.15 40.86 -5.68
N ARG A 146 30.37 39.78 -5.74
CA ARG A 146 30.04 38.97 -4.56
C ARG A 146 31.35 38.69 -3.81
N LYS A 147 31.47 39.15 -2.56
CA LYS A 147 32.64 38.85 -1.72
C LYS A 147 32.86 37.35 -1.77
N ARG A 148 33.99 36.92 -2.33
CA ARG A 148 34.35 35.52 -2.49
C ARG A 148 34.42 34.92 -1.09
N THR A 149 33.52 34.00 -0.76
CA THR A 149 33.64 33.23 0.48
C THR A 149 34.99 32.52 0.47
N SER A 150 35.67 32.48 1.61
CA SER A 150 36.97 31.81 1.67
C SER A 150 36.80 30.34 1.27
N ARG A 151 37.81 29.78 0.59
CA ARG A 151 37.77 28.37 0.15
C ARG A 151 37.53 27.41 1.33
N ALA A 152 38.03 27.75 2.52
CA ALA A 152 37.81 27.00 3.76
C ALA A 152 36.32 26.97 4.16
N VAL A 153 35.64 28.13 4.15
CA VAL A 153 34.21 28.23 4.47
C VAL A 153 33.35 27.48 3.44
N ALA A 154 33.70 27.58 2.16
CA ALA A 154 33.01 26.83 1.10
C ALA A 154 33.13 25.30 1.30
N LYS A 155 34.32 24.80 1.66
CA LYS A 155 34.55 23.37 1.98
C LYS A 155 33.76 22.93 3.21
N ALA A 156 33.71 23.75 4.26
CA ALA A 156 32.93 23.47 5.46
C ALA A 156 31.43 23.38 5.15
N ASN A 157 30.89 24.36 4.42
CA ASN A 157 29.48 24.37 3.99
C ASN A 157 29.13 23.18 3.11
N TYR A 158 30.04 22.77 2.23
CA TYR A 158 29.87 21.53 1.45
C TYR A 158 29.79 20.30 2.35
N LYS A 159 30.68 20.19 3.35
CA LYS A 159 30.66 19.07 4.32
C LYS A 159 29.37 19.05 5.13
N ILE A 160 28.90 20.21 5.59
CA ILE A 160 27.63 20.36 6.30
C ILE A 160 26.48 19.86 5.40
N ASN A 161 26.39 20.35 4.17
CA ASN A 161 25.35 19.93 3.22
C ASN A 161 25.39 18.43 2.91
N LYS A 162 26.59 17.85 2.78
CA LYS A 162 26.75 16.41 2.56
C LYS A 162 26.28 15.60 3.77
N MET A 163 26.57 16.08 4.99
CA MET A 163 26.13 15.42 6.22
C MET A 163 24.62 15.55 6.44
N THR A 164 24.02 16.72 6.17
CA THR A 164 22.56 16.89 6.28
C THR A 164 21.80 16.01 5.29
N GLN A 165 22.30 15.86 4.07
CA GLN A 165 21.75 14.92 3.08
C GLN A 165 21.81 13.46 3.58
N LYS A 166 22.96 13.02 4.13
CA LYS A 166 23.09 11.67 4.70
C LYS A 166 22.13 11.44 5.87
N ILE A 167 21.98 12.42 6.76
CA ILE A 167 21.02 12.33 7.88
C ILE A 167 19.59 12.18 7.34
N GLN A 168 19.21 12.96 6.31
CA GLN A 168 17.89 12.85 5.70
C GLN A 168 17.66 11.48 5.05
N GLU A 169 18.69 10.93 4.39
CA GLU A 169 18.63 9.60 3.79
C GLU A 169 18.43 8.51 4.86
N LEU A 170 19.21 8.56 5.95
CA LEU A 170 19.07 7.64 7.09
C LEU A 170 17.68 7.74 7.74
N LYS A 171 17.13 8.94 7.92
CA LYS A 171 15.76 9.14 8.42
C LYS A 171 14.72 8.44 7.53
N ARG A 172 14.87 8.51 6.20
CA ARG A 172 13.97 7.82 5.24
C ARG A 172 14.13 6.29 5.32
N ARG A 173 15.36 5.79 5.43
CA ARG A 173 15.64 4.35 5.59
C ARG A 173 15.03 3.83 6.89
N ASN A 174 15.23 4.52 8.01
CA ASN A 174 14.64 4.17 9.30
C ASN A 174 13.12 4.15 9.25
N TRP A 175 12.47 5.17 8.65
CA TRP A 175 11.02 5.17 8.49
C TRP A 175 10.50 3.97 7.68
N THR A 176 11.23 3.58 6.64
CA THR A 176 10.87 2.42 5.82
C THR A 176 10.99 1.12 6.61
N ILE A 177 12.07 0.97 7.38
CA ILE A 177 12.30 -0.17 8.26
C ILE A 177 11.22 -0.25 9.35
N THR A 178 10.90 0.85 10.02
CA THR A 178 9.85 0.86 11.07
C THR A 178 8.48 0.51 10.49
N LYS A 179 8.12 1.00 9.29
CA LYS A 179 6.89 0.59 8.62
C LYS A 179 6.90 -0.89 8.21
N ARG A 180 8.04 -1.43 7.80
CA ARG A 180 8.18 -2.85 7.49
C ARG A 180 7.99 -3.70 8.76
N LEU A 181 8.61 -3.31 9.86
CA LEU A 181 8.42 -3.93 11.18
C LEU A 181 6.97 -3.85 11.63
N GLN A 182 6.32 -2.67 11.54
CA GLN A 182 4.91 -2.51 11.89
C GLN A 182 4.00 -3.44 11.07
N ARG A 183 4.25 -3.60 9.77
CA ARG A 183 3.51 -4.54 8.91
C ARG A 183 3.79 -5.99 9.27
N ARG A 184 5.02 -6.33 9.66
CA ARG A 184 5.39 -7.67 10.13
C ARG A 184 4.68 -8.00 11.44
N MET A 185 4.77 -7.14 12.45
CA MET A 185 4.05 -7.28 13.73
C MET A 185 2.53 -7.39 13.52
N ALA A 186 1.96 -6.61 12.58
CA ALA A 186 0.54 -6.72 12.26
C ALA A 186 0.16 -8.04 11.59
N ARG A 187 1.07 -8.68 10.85
CA ARG A 187 0.87 -10.03 10.30
C ARG A 187 0.99 -11.07 11.40
N GLU A 188 2.03 -11.01 12.23
CA GLU A 188 2.23 -11.94 13.36
C GLU A 188 1.06 -11.88 14.35
N ASN A 189 0.58 -10.69 14.70
CA ASN A 189 -0.61 -10.53 15.55
C ASN A 189 -1.90 -11.03 14.87
N LYS A 190 -1.99 -10.93 13.54
CA LYS A 190 -3.12 -11.49 12.79
C LYS A 190 -3.03 -13.01 12.73
N ASP A 191 -1.84 -13.57 12.58
CA ASP A 191 -1.61 -15.01 12.53
C ASP A 191 -1.81 -15.64 13.91
N ASN A 192 -1.47 -14.94 15.00
CA ASN A 192 -1.78 -15.36 16.37
C ASN A 192 -3.28 -15.30 16.69
N LYS A 193 -4.01 -14.29 16.20
CA LYS A 193 -5.49 -14.27 16.27
C LYS A 193 -6.13 -15.38 15.41
N ASN A 194 -5.61 -15.60 14.20
CA ASN A 194 -6.10 -16.66 13.31
C ASN A 194 -5.72 -18.07 13.78
N ASN A 195 -4.68 -18.23 14.61
CA ASN A 195 -4.32 -19.51 15.22
C ASN A 195 -5.33 -19.92 16.30
N LEU A 196 -5.97 -18.95 16.98
CA LEU A 196 -7.10 -19.20 17.88
C LEU A 196 -8.41 -19.44 17.10
N GLU A 197 -8.57 -18.82 15.92
CA GLU A 197 -9.72 -18.99 14.99
C GLU A 197 -9.44 -19.96 13.82
N LYS A 198 -8.58 -20.97 14.00
CA LYS A 198 -8.28 -22.00 12.98
C LYS A 198 -9.50 -22.83 12.52
N THR A 199 -10.70 -22.47 12.95
CA THR A 199 -11.98 -23.03 12.52
C THR A 199 -12.72 -22.18 11.48
N ILE A 200 -12.24 -20.99 11.08
CA ILE A 200 -12.86 -20.18 10.01
C ILE A 200 -11.99 -20.19 8.74
N THR A 201 -11.84 -21.37 8.16
CA THR A 201 -11.31 -21.52 6.81
C THR A 201 -12.29 -20.85 5.84
N SER A 202 -11.88 -19.78 5.13
CA SER A 202 -12.69 -19.16 4.07
C SER A 202 -13.35 -20.25 3.22
N PRO A 203 -14.64 -20.13 2.83
CA PRO A 203 -15.37 -21.19 2.13
C PRO A 203 -14.63 -21.81 0.94
N MET A 204 -13.87 -20.98 0.20
CA MET A 204 -13.03 -21.41 -0.91
C MET A 204 -11.79 -22.21 -0.46
N ARG A 205 -11.14 -21.80 0.63
CA ARG A 205 -10.00 -22.52 1.20
C ARG A 205 -10.45 -23.84 1.82
N LYS A 206 -11.65 -23.88 2.42
CA LYS A 206 -12.28 -25.11 2.90
C LYS A 206 -12.56 -26.06 1.73
N ALA A 207 -13.20 -25.57 0.67
CA ALA A 207 -13.42 -26.37 -0.54
C ALA A 207 -12.12 -26.93 -1.15
N ASN A 208 -11.04 -26.15 -1.14
CA ASN A 208 -9.72 -26.63 -1.59
C ASN A 208 -9.11 -27.67 -0.67
N GLN A 209 -9.36 -27.56 0.63
CA GLN A 209 -8.93 -28.54 1.61
C GLN A 209 -9.73 -29.84 1.46
N ASP A 210 -11.06 -29.76 1.39
CA ASP A 210 -11.96 -30.90 1.16
C ASP A 210 -11.55 -31.67 -0.13
N LEU A 211 -11.20 -30.94 -1.20
CA LEU A 211 -10.69 -31.54 -2.44
C LEU A 211 -9.35 -32.27 -2.24
N ARG A 212 -8.41 -31.68 -1.52
CA ARG A 212 -7.11 -32.27 -1.25
C ARG A 212 -7.22 -33.49 -0.35
N GLU A 213 -8.11 -33.46 0.64
CA GLU A 213 -8.43 -34.60 1.50
C GLU A 213 -9.01 -35.77 0.69
N ALA A 214 -9.77 -35.48 -0.37
CA ALA A 214 -10.24 -36.47 -1.34
C ALA A 214 -9.21 -36.86 -2.41
N ASN A 215 -7.93 -36.46 -2.28
CA ASN A 215 -6.86 -36.66 -3.27
C ASN A 215 -7.16 -36.05 -4.66
N LEU A 216 -8.05 -35.06 -4.75
CA LEU A 216 -8.39 -34.35 -5.97
C LEU A 216 -7.67 -33.01 -6.04
N SER A 217 -7.10 -32.67 -7.20
CA SER A 217 -6.52 -31.35 -7.42
C SER A 217 -7.61 -30.32 -7.73
N PRO A 218 -7.68 -29.18 -7.02
CA PRO A 218 -8.61 -28.10 -7.35
C PRO A 218 -8.45 -27.53 -8.75
N THR A 219 -7.25 -27.62 -9.35
CA THR A 219 -7.00 -27.15 -10.71
C THR A 219 -7.61 -28.06 -11.76
N LYS A 220 -7.71 -29.37 -11.49
CA LYS A 220 -8.28 -30.35 -12.41
C LYS A 220 -9.81 -30.34 -12.40
N TYR A 221 -10.41 -30.01 -11.26
CA TYR A 221 -11.88 -30.07 -11.06
C TYR A 221 -12.47 -28.73 -10.59
N PRO A 222 -12.42 -27.67 -11.44
CA PRO A 222 -12.91 -26.34 -11.07
C PRO A 222 -14.43 -26.31 -10.81
N ASP A 223 -15.20 -27.19 -11.44
CA ASP A 223 -16.66 -27.22 -11.23
C ASP A 223 -17.04 -27.88 -9.90
N LEU A 224 -16.30 -28.91 -9.48
CA LEU A 224 -16.45 -29.50 -8.15
C LEU A 224 -16.07 -28.48 -7.07
N GLN A 225 -14.97 -27.77 -7.29
CA GLN A 225 -14.51 -26.68 -6.41
C GLN A 225 -15.58 -25.59 -6.26
N LYS A 226 -16.22 -25.16 -7.34
CA LYS A 226 -17.32 -24.19 -7.30
C LYS A 226 -18.52 -24.71 -6.51
N LYS A 227 -18.92 -25.97 -6.71
CA LYS A 227 -20.02 -26.62 -5.97
C LYS A 227 -19.72 -26.68 -4.47
N LEU A 228 -18.53 -27.14 -4.10
CA LEU A 228 -18.07 -27.20 -2.71
C LEU A 228 -17.99 -25.82 -2.07
N THR A 229 -17.47 -24.83 -2.80
CA THR A 229 -17.40 -23.44 -2.31
C THR A 229 -18.80 -22.90 -2.05
N TYR A 230 -19.75 -23.14 -2.97
CA TYR A 230 -21.14 -22.73 -2.80
C TYR A 230 -21.79 -23.39 -1.57
N HIS A 231 -21.61 -24.71 -1.41
CA HIS A 231 -22.10 -25.44 -0.25
C HIS A 231 -21.51 -24.92 1.07
N ASN A 232 -20.20 -24.70 1.11
CA ASN A 232 -19.53 -24.13 2.28
C ASN A 232 -20.00 -22.70 2.59
N CYS A 233 -20.31 -21.89 1.58
CA CYS A 233 -20.93 -20.58 1.77
C CYS A 233 -22.34 -20.69 2.39
N LEU A 234 -23.17 -21.61 1.92
CA LEU A 234 -24.50 -21.84 2.52
C LEU A 234 -24.39 -22.25 3.99
N ILE A 235 -23.49 -23.20 4.30
CA ILE A 235 -23.25 -23.62 5.69
C ILE A 235 -22.83 -22.43 6.55
N SER A 236 -21.94 -21.55 6.07
CA SER A 236 -21.52 -20.38 6.84
C SER A 236 -22.68 -19.42 7.10
N GLU A 237 -23.55 -19.17 6.13
CA GLU A 237 -24.70 -18.28 6.30
C GLU A 237 -25.75 -18.88 7.25
N ILE A 238 -26.00 -20.19 7.14
CA ILE A 238 -26.89 -20.90 8.05
C ILE A 238 -26.35 -20.81 9.49
N LYS A 239 -25.05 -21.09 9.69
CA LYS A 239 -24.41 -20.96 11.01
C LYS A 239 -24.49 -19.54 11.54
N GLU A 240 -24.20 -18.52 10.72
CA GLU A 240 -24.33 -17.11 11.12
C GLU A 240 -25.77 -16.73 11.46
N SER A 241 -26.76 -17.27 10.74
CA SER A 241 -28.18 -17.02 11.02
C SER A 241 -28.63 -17.66 12.34
N VAL A 242 -28.15 -18.86 12.65
CA VAL A 242 -28.44 -19.57 13.91
C VAL A 242 -27.77 -18.89 15.09
N SER A 243 -26.50 -18.45 14.96
CA SER A 243 -25.80 -17.72 16.04
C SER A 243 -26.41 -16.36 16.37
N HIS A 244 -27.30 -15.84 15.52
CA HIS A 244 -28.01 -14.59 15.73
C HIS A 244 -29.49 -14.84 16.02
N GLU A 245 -29.78 -15.59 17.09
CA GLU A 245 -31.14 -15.99 17.54
C GLU A 245 -32.16 -14.83 17.60
N LYS A 246 -31.68 -13.59 17.83
CA LYS A 246 -32.54 -12.40 17.95
C LYS A 246 -33.10 -11.89 16.62
N ASN A 247 -32.63 -12.37 15.47
CA ASN A 247 -33.10 -11.92 14.16
C ASN A 247 -33.66 -13.10 13.36
N LYS A 248 -34.99 -13.25 13.36
CA LYS A 248 -35.68 -14.13 12.40
C LYS A 248 -35.48 -13.57 10.98
N PHE A 249 -34.43 -13.99 10.29
CA PHE A 249 -34.20 -13.62 8.90
C PHE A 249 -35.11 -14.46 8.00
N PRO A 250 -35.76 -13.86 6.97
CA PRO A 250 -36.45 -14.65 5.97
C PRO A 250 -35.44 -15.59 5.29
N VAL A 251 -35.87 -16.82 5.02
CA VAL A 251 -35.02 -17.89 4.45
C VAL A 251 -34.25 -17.41 3.20
N LEU A 252 -34.92 -16.64 2.33
CA LEU A 252 -34.30 -16.02 1.15
C LEU A 252 -33.13 -15.08 1.46
N GLN A 253 -33.14 -14.38 2.60
CA GLN A 253 -32.04 -13.50 3.00
C GLN A 253 -30.84 -14.28 3.55
N VAL A 254 -31.08 -15.39 4.24
CA VAL A 254 -30.01 -16.33 4.66
C VAL A 254 -29.37 -16.95 3.41
N ILE A 255 -30.19 -17.40 2.47
CA ILE A 255 -29.75 -18.03 1.22
C ILE A 255 -29.09 -17.02 0.25
N THR A 256 -29.35 -15.72 0.36
CA THR A 256 -28.70 -14.66 -0.45
C THR A 256 -27.72 -13.80 0.34
N GLY A 257 -27.14 -14.39 1.39
CA GLY A 257 -26.22 -13.73 2.30
C GLY A 257 -24.92 -13.22 1.68
N LYS A 258 -24.09 -12.60 2.52
CA LYS A 258 -22.87 -11.91 2.13
C LYS A 258 -21.80 -12.86 1.57
N ALA A 259 -21.59 -14.03 2.17
CA ALA A 259 -20.61 -15.02 1.74
C ALA A 259 -20.87 -15.48 0.30
N ILE A 260 -22.14 -15.68 -0.05
CA ILE A 260 -22.57 -16.10 -1.40
C ILE A 260 -22.30 -15.00 -2.43
N ARG A 261 -22.42 -13.73 -2.03
CA ARG A 261 -22.10 -12.55 -2.87
C ARG A 261 -20.60 -12.37 -3.04
N ASP A 262 -19.84 -12.39 -1.95
CA ASP A 262 -18.39 -12.22 -1.92
C ASP A 262 -17.69 -13.29 -2.79
N HIS A 263 -18.18 -14.53 -2.74
CA HIS A 263 -17.68 -15.65 -3.55
C HIS A 263 -18.40 -15.82 -4.90
N LYS A 264 -19.20 -14.86 -5.36
CA LYS A 264 -19.87 -14.84 -6.68
C LYS A 264 -20.75 -16.07 -6.98
N CYS A 265 -21.31 -16.71 -5.95
CA CYS A 265 -22.08 -17.95 -6.07
C CYS A 265 -23.57 -17.75 -6.45
N ILE A 266 -24.02 -16.50 -6.62
CA ILE A 266 -25.43 -16.15 -6.92
C ILE A 266 -25.92 -16.75 -8.24
N ARG A 267 -25.02 -16.86 -9.24
CA ARG A 267 -25.37 -17.50 -10.51
C ARG A 267 -25.75 -18.97 -10.28
N ARG A 268 -25.01 -19.68 -9.44
CA ARG A 268 -25.28 -21.09 -9.13
C ARG A 268 -26.60 -21.23 -8.37
N LEU A 269 -26.79 -20.40 -7.34
CA LEU A 269 -28.04 -20.30 -6.59
C LEU A 269 -29.26 -20.09 -7.49
N SER A 270 -29.16 -19.21 -8.48
CA SER A 270 -30.21 -18.93 -9.45
C SER A 270 -30.58 -20.15 -10.29
N TYR A 271 -29.60 -20.96 -10.69
CA TYR A 271 -29.85 -22.22 -11.40
C TYR A 271 -30.52 -23.26 -10.50
N ASP A 272 -30.05 -23.41 -9.26
CA ASP A 272 -30.54 -24.46 -8.36
C ASP A 272 -31.98 -24.17 -7.87
N ILE A 273 -32.33 -22.91 -7.60
CA ILE A 273 -33.68 -22.49 -7.14
C ILE A 273 -34.60 -22.11 -8.30
N LYS A 274 -34.10 -22.03 -9.54
CA LYS A 274 -34.83 -21.54 -10.73
C LYS A 274 -35.44 -20.14 -10.56
N VAL A 275 -34.88 -19.31 -9.68
CA VAL A 275 -35.29 -17.91 -9.48
C VAL A 275 -34.38 -16.98 -10.29
N ASN A 276 -34.94 -15.90 -10.84
CA ASN A 276 -34.18 -14.96 -11.65
C ASN A 276 -33.05 -14.31 -10.83
N ARG A 277 -31.81 -14.43 -11.33
CA ARG A 277 -30.61 -13.83 -10.73
C ARG A 277 -30.78 -12.35 -10.38
N LYS A 278 -31.47 -11.57 -11.23
CA LYS A 278 -31.69 -10.13 -10.98
C LYS A 278 -32.54 -9.89 -9.73
N GLN A 279 -33.50 -10.78 -9.43
CA GLN A 279 -34.31 -10.70 -8.22
C GLN A 279 -33.47 -11.04 -6.98
N LEU A 280 -32.66 -12.11 -7.03
CA LEU A 280 -31.77 -12.50 -5.93
C LEU A 280 -30.74 -11.41 -5.58
N MET A 281 -30.22 -10.69 -6.58
CA MET A 281 -29.29 -9.56 -6.37
C MET A 281 -29.94 -8.40 -5.60
N LYS A 282 -31.25 -8.17 -5.78
CA LYS A 282 -31.99 -7.08 -5.14
C LYS A 282 -32.24 -7.32 -3.65
N ILE A 283 -32.23 -8.57 -3.19
CA ILE A 283 -32.46 -8.95 -1.79
C ILE A 283 -31.25 -8.54 -0.94
N LYS A 284 -31.19 -7.29 -0.47
CA LYS A 284 -30.09 -6.81 0.38
C LYS A 284 -30.16 -7.46 1.75
N SER A 285 -29.03 -7.99 2.22
CA SER A 285 -28.89 -8.37 3.62
C SER A 285 -28.96 -7.12 4.51
N LYS A 286 -29.57 -7.21 5.70
CA LYS A 286 -29.72 -6.09 6.66
C LYS A 286 -28.37 -5.39 6.95
N ARG A 287 -27.27 -6.16 7.03
CA ARG A 287 -25.88 -5.66 7.16
C ARG A 287 -25.42 -4.76 6.00
N GLU A 288 -25.93 -4.94 4.79
CA GLU A 288 -25.65 -4.04 3.66
C GLU A 288 -26.52 -2.78 3.67
N LYS A 289 -27.73 -2.86 4.25
CA LYS A 289 -28.59 -1.69 4.46
C LYS A 289 -27.97 -0.77 5.53
N GLU A 290 -27.57 -1.32 6.66
CA GLU A 290 -26.93 -0.59 7.77
C GLU A 290 -25.64 0.14 7.34
N LYS A 291 -24.81 -0.47 6.47
CA LYS A 291 -23.60 0.17 5.92
C LYS A 291 -23.88 1.32 4.96
N LYS A 292 -25.04 1.32 4.29
CA LYS A 292 -25.45 2.38 3.37
C LYS A 292 -26.16 3.52 4.08
N GLU A 293 -26.91 3.20 5.13
CA GLU A 293 -27.61 4.18 5.97
C GLU A 293 -26.64 4.91 6.91
N ASN A 294 -25.59 4.23 7.42
CA ASN A 294 -24.57 4.83 8.29
C ASN A 294 -23.12 4.63 7.75
N PRO A 295 -22.72 5.32 6.67
CA PRO A 295 -21.35 5.22 6.14
C PRO A 295 -20.28 5.73 7.14
N HIS A 296 -20.67 6.56 8.12
CA HIS A 296 -19.76 7.15 9.11
C HIS A 296 -19.52 6.29 10.36
N GLU A 297 -20.35 5.29 10.67
CA GLU A 297 -20.18 4.46 11.87
C GLU A 297 -19.16 3.32 11.70
N GLY A 298 -18.94 2.87 10.47
CA GLY A 298 -17.91 1.86 10.16
C GLY A 298 -16.48 2.34 10.47
N CYS A 299 -16.26 3.66 10.57
CA CYS A 299 -14.97 4.25 10.93
C CYS A 299 -14.78 4.34 12.46
N LYS A 300 -15.87 4.52 13.24
CA LYS A 300 -15.81 4.71 14.70
C LYS A 300 -15.57 3.42 15.49
N ARG A 301 -15.96 2.25 14.97
CA ARG A 301 -15.72 0.96 15.66
C ARG A 301 -14.24 0.53 15.74
N ARG A 302 -13.33 1.23 15.06
CA ARG A 302 -11.88 1.00 15.20
C ARG A 302 -11.20 1.91 16.23
N SER A 303 -11.87 2.97 16.71
CA SER A 303 -11.29 3.92 17.67
C SER A 303 -11.70 3.67 19.12
N SER A 304 -12.70 2.84 19.40
CA SER A 304 -13.23 2.65 20.77
C SER A 304 -12.54 1.55 21.60
N PHE A 305 -11.51 0.87 21.09
CA PHE A 305 -10.75 -0.14 21.85
C PHE A 305 -9.51 0.43 22.59
N LYS A 306 -9.44 1.75 22.77
CA LYS A 306 -8.30 2.45 23.39
C LYS A 306 -8.73 3.28 24.60
N SER A 307 -9.41 2.65 25.55
CA SER A 307 -9.51 3.15 26.93
C SER A 307 -10.16 2.08 27.80
N ILE A 308 -9.43 1.02 28.11
CA ILE A 308 -9.65 0.29 29.35
C ILE A 308 -8.46 0.66 30.23
N SER A 309 -8.72 1.64 31.08
CA SER A 309 -7.88 2.05 32.20
C SER A 309 -7.67 0.85 33.13
N LEU A 310 -6.42 0.45 33.30
CA LEU A 310 -6.00 -0.39 34.42
C LEU A 310 -6.01 0.48 35.68
N SER A 311 -7.11 0.41 36.41
CA SER A 311 -7.17 0.79 37.83
C SER A 311 -6.18 -0.09 38.58
N ARG A 312 -5.20 0.55 39.20
CA ARG A 312 -4.18 -0.11 40.03
C ARG A 312 -4.74 -0.12 41.46
N GLU A 313 -5.33 -1.23 41.86
CA GLU A 313 -5.65 -1.52 43.26
C GLU A 313 -4.78 -2.67 43.75
N GLY A 314 -4.10 -2.43 44.88
CA GLY A 314 -3.83 -3.40 45.94
C GLY A 314 -2.94 -4.61 45.64
N ARG A 315 -1.66 -4.52 46.04
CA ARG A 315 -1.09 -5.23 47.19
C ARG A 315 0.35 -4.80 47.42
#